data_AF-A0A2V3JFC5-F1
#
_entry.id   AF-A0A2V3JFC5-F1
#
_cell.length_a   1.000
_cell.length_b   1.000
_cell.length_c   1.000
_cell.angle_alpha   90.00
_cell.angle_beta   90.00
_cell.angle_gamma   90.00
#
_symmetry.space_group_name_H-M   'P 1'
#
loop_
_entity.id
_entity.type
_entity.pdbx_description
1 polymer ?
#
loop_
_entity_poly.entity_id
_entity_poly.type
_entity_poly.pdbx_seq_one_letter_code
_entity_poly.pdbx_strand_id
1 'polypeptide(L)'
;MRYRYEMEVVGEINKDKRPIIMVITGDGRAEFRRLKVFAERYDGEKVLWFPLKPIFPLKRKSEKKTGVNVLEVLNVYPGKYKLTQFLFVVDREHFKSENPTKKIEEFLRGKGINVSSVEQMNGGALRISCKVGPYDVVVYMAILGKIKSSEEELAELIGLELGLEVEANKRRIKEVLRSRNMREEDLIAKAKDKNLREAFPSLSSALTRIREEDCSLNC
;
A
#
# COMPACT_ATOMS: atom_id res chain seq x y z
N MET A 1 1.41 -27.46 -15.29
CA MET A 1 0.25 -26.61 -14.92
C MET A 1 0.67 -25.80 -13.70
N ARG A 2 1.16 -24.57 -13.87
CA ARG A 2 1.45 -23.68 -12.74
C ARG A 2 0.11 -23.12 -12.28
N TYR A 3 -0.32 -23.46 -11.08
CA TYR A 3 -1.43 -22.77 -10.44
C TYR A 3 -1.05 -21.28 -10.34
N ARG A 4 -1.78 -20.40 -11.04
CA ARG A 4 -1.69 -18.96 -10.78
C ARG A 4 -2.45 -18.72 -9.48
N TYR A 5 -1.73 -18.38 -8.43
CA TYR A 5 -2.33 -17.88 -7.21
C TYR A 5 -2.32 -16.36 -7.27
N GLU A 6 -3.47 -15.74 -7.02
CA GLU A 6 -3.66 -14.30 -7.06
C GLU A 6 -3.41 -13.71 -5.67
N MET A 7 -2.75 -12.54 -5.58
CA MET A 7 -2.74 -11.78 -4.34
C MET A 7 -4.15 -11.28 -4.03
N GLU A 8 -4.69 -11.72 -2.90
CA GLU A 8 -6.06 -11.38 -2.49
C GLU A 8 -6.05 -10.33 -1.39
N VAL A 9 -6.83 -9.26 -1.56
CA VAL A 9 -7.05 -8.26 -0.51
C VAL A 9 -8.37 -8.54 0.22
N VAL A 10 -8.29 -8.92 1.51
CA VAL A 10 -9.45 -9.32 2.32
C VAL A 10 -9.74 -8.34 3.46
N GLY A 11 -11.03 -8.13 3.75
CA GLY A 11 -11.49 -7.28 4.86
C GLY A 11 -11.66 -8.03 6.20
N GLU A 12 -11.90 -9.34 6.14
CA GLU A 12 -12.08 -10.23 7.28
C GLU A 12 -11.16 -11.43 7.11
N ILE A 13 -10.51 -11.87 8.20
CA ILE A 13 -9.62 -13.03 8.18
C ILE A 13 -10.47 -14.29 8.41
N ASN A 14 -10.44 -15.23 7.47
CA ASN A 14 -10.86 -16.60 7.73
C ASN A 14 -9.70 -17.33 8.46
N LYS A 15 -10.00 -18.08 9.53
CA LYS A 15 -9.00 -18.82 10.34
C LYS A 15 -8.15 -19.79 9.51
N ASP A 16 -8.67 -20.24 8.36
CA ASP A 16 -8.03 -21.20 7.46
C ASP A 16 -7.08 -20.55 6.44
N LYS A 17 -7.16 -19.23 6.24
CA LYS A 17 -6.22 -18.46 5.41
C LYS A 17 -5.32 -17.64 6.32
N ARG A 18 -4.03 -17.99 6.43
CA ARG A 18 -3.07 -17.20 7.22
C ARG A 18 -2.82 -15.86 6.49
N PRO A 19 -3.25 -14.71 7.02
CA PRO A 19 -2.89 -13.43 6.42
C PRO A 19 -1.42 -13.18 6.71
N ILE A 20 -0.63 -13.04 5.65
CA ILE A 20 0.83 -12.87 5.78
C ILE A 20 1.16 -11.40 5.97
N ILE A 21 0.37 -10.48 5.40
CA ILE A 21 0.69 -9.05 5.35
C ILE A 21 -0.53 -8.21 5.72
N MET A 22 -0.37 -7.31 6.70
CA MET A 22 -1.40 -6.33 7.04
C MET A 22 -1.25 -5.06 6.21
N VAL A 23 -2.32 -4.64 5.53
CA VAL A 23 -2.40 -3.37 4.82
C VAL A 23 -2.78 -2.25 5.77
N ILE A 24 -2.03 -1.17 5.70
CA ILE A 24 -2.25 0.07 6.43
C ILE A 24 -2.37 1.20 5.38
N THR A 25 -3.35 2.08 5.52
CA THR A 25 -3.56 3.23 4.61
C THR A 25 -3.41 4.53 5.37
N GLY A 26 -2.70 5.51 4.81
CA GLY A 26 -2.56 6.86 5.36
C GLY A 26 -3.82 7.71 5.14
N ASP A 27 -4.58 7.44 4.08
CA ASP A 27 -5.69 8.27 3.59
C ASP A 27 -7.08 7.63 3.79
N GLY A 28 -7.13 6.32 3.99
CA GLY A 28 -8.32 5.58 4.43
C GLY A 28 -9.00 4.73 3.35
N ARG A 29 -10.33 4.59 3.43
CA ARG A 29 -11.10 3.55 2.71
C ARG A 29 -11.14 3.67 1.18
N ALA A 30 -10.86 4.84 0.60
CA ALA A 30 -10.86 5.01 -0.85
C ALA A 30 -9.63 4.34 -1.48
N GLU A 31 -8.47 4.52 -0.86
CA GLU A 31 -7.20 3.89 -1.23
C GLU A 31 -7.28 2.36 -1.16
N PHE A 32 -7.99 1.83 -0.16
CA PHE A 32 -8.27 0.39 -0.05
C PHE A 32 -8.98 -0.20 -1.28
N ARG A 33 -9.99 0.49 -1.84
CA ARG A 33 -10.74 -0.03 -3.00
C ARG A 33 -9.85 -0.13 -4.23
N ARG A 34 -8.97 0.86 -4.44
CA ARG A 34 -7.99 0.84 -5.51
C ARG A 34 -6.99 -0.29 -5.28
N LEU A 35 -6.43 -0.40 -4.08
CA LEU A 35 -5.46 -1.45 -3.73
C LEU A 35 -6.01 -2.85 -3.99
N LYS A 36 -7.29 -3.10 -3.70
CA LYS A 36 -7.91 -4.40 -3.97
C LYS A 36 -7.76 -4.80 -5.43
N VAL A 37 -8.18 -3.93 -6.35
CA VAL A 37 -8.11 -4.20 -7.80
C VAL A 37 -6.66 -4.22 -8.28
N PHE A 38 -5.78 -3.41 -7.69
CA PHE A 38 -4.34 -3.43 -8.00
C PHE A 38 -3.70 -4.76 -7.63
N ALA A 39 -3.96 -5.28 -6.43
CA ALA A 39 -3.36 -6.51 -5.94
C ALA A 39 -3.76 -7.72 -6.79
N GLU A 40 -5.01 -7.78 -7.26
CA GLU A 40 -5.51 -8.81 -8.19
C GLU A 40 -4.69 -8.87 -9.50
N ARG A 41 -3.96 -7.81 -9.86
CA ARG A 41 -3.07 -7.76 -11.04
C ARG A 41 -1.68 -8.37 -10.81
N TYR A 42 -1.34 -8.73 -9.58
CA TYR A 42 -0.05 -9.34 -9.23
C TYR A 42 -0.25 -10.78 -8.79
N ASP A 43 0.36 -11.72 -9.52
CA ASP A 43 0.44 -13.12 -9.10
C ASP A 43 1.25 -13.24 -7.80
N GLY A 44 0.76 -13.98 -6.81
CA GLY A 44 1.45 -14.28 -5.55
C GLY A 44 0.58 -15.01 -4.52
N GLU A 45 1.15 -15.92 -3.74
CA GLU A 45 0.45 -16.68 -2.69
C GLU A 45 0.29 -15.88 -1.37
N LYS A 46 -0.10 -14.59 -1.44
CA LYS A 46 -0.26 -13.76 -0.25
C LYS A 46 -1.65 -13.15 -0.11
N VAL A 47 -2.17 -13.25 1.11
CA VAL A 47 -3.38 -12.56 1.55
C VAL A 47 -2.96 -11.23 2.19
N LEU A 48 -3.29 -10.13 1.50
CA LEU A 48 -3.17 -8.77 1.99
C LEU A 48 -4.40 -8.45 2.84
N TRP A 49 -4.24 -8.34 4.15
CA TRP A 49 -5.36 -8.11 5.04
C TRP A 49 -5.51 -6.63 5.39
N PHE A 50 -6.65 -6.04 5.02
CA PHE A 50 -7.01 -4.68 5.42
C PHE A 50 -8.12 -4.71 6.48
N PRO A 51 -7.84 -4.40 7.75
CA PRO A 51 -8.86 -4.40 8.78
C PRO A 51 -9.87 -3.25 8.56
N LEU A 52 -11.06 -3.58 8.04
CA LEU A 52 -12.16 -2.63 7.79
C LEU A 52 -12.66 -1.91 9.05
N LYS A 53 -12.38 -2.51 10.21
CA LYS A 53 -12.54 -1.93 11.55
C LYS A 53 -11.16 -1.89 12.21
N PRO A 54 -10.74 -0.75 12.80
CA PRO A 54 -9.52 -0.69 13.58
C PRO A 54 -9.56 -1.74 14.70
N ILE A 55 -8.72 -2.78 14.64
CA ILE A 55 -8.51 -3.72 15.76
C ILE A 55 -7.52 -3.06 16.73
N PHE A 56 -7.89 -1.87 17.19
CA PHE A 56 -7.14 -1.10 18.18
C PHE A 56 -7.79 -1.29 19.54
N PRO A 57 -7.03 -1.66 20.58
CA PRO A 57 -7.39 -1.35 21.95
C PRO A 57 -6.82 0.05 22.29
N LEU A 58 -7.20 1.10 21.56
CA LEU A 58 -6.90 2.47 22.00
C LEU A 58 -8.03 2.91 22.93
N LYS A 59 -7.79 2.74 24.23
CA LYS A 59 -8.68 3.08 25.36
C LYS A 59 -9.07 4.57 25.47
N ARG A 60 -8.97 5.38 24.42
CA ARG A 60 -9.40 6.79 24.46
C ARG A 60 -10.16 7.17 23.20
N LYS A 61 -11.34 7.76 23.41
CA LYS A 61 -12.13 8.43 22.39
C LYS A 61 -11.23 9.35 21.53
N SER A 62 -11.48 9.29 20.22
CA SER A 62 -11.58 10.46 19.32
C SER A 62 -10.35 11.13 18.69
N GLU A 63 -9.41 10.39 18.10
CA GLU A 63 -8.65 10.96 16.95
C GLU A 63 -8.42 9.91 15.85
N LYS A 64 -8.90 10.19 14.64
CA LYS A 64 -8.56 9.40 13.45
C LYS A 64 -7.08 9.67 13.15
N LYS A 65 -6.23 8.65 13.26
CA LYS A 65 -4.83 8.73 12.82
C LYS A 65 -4.78 8.62 11.30
N THR A 66 -4.03 9.50 10.66
CA THR A 66 -3.78 9.57 9.21
C THR A 66 -2.28 9.74 8.95
N GLY A 67 -1.87 9.56 7.70
CA GLY A 67 -0.47 9.69 7.29
C GLY A 67 0.46 8.77 8.09
N VAL A 68 1.66 9.24 8.44
CA VAL A 68 2.70 8.43 9.14
C VAL A 68 2.23 7.94 10.52
N ASN A 69 1.31 8.64 11.19
CA ASN A 69 0.85 8.28 12.53
C ASN A 69 0.14 6.92 12.61
N VAL A 70 -0.34 6.39 11.48
CA VAL A 70 -0.94 5.05 11.42
C VAL A 70 0.08 3.93 11.69
N LEU A 71 1.38 4.18 11.49
CA LEU A 71 2.44 3.21 11.73
C LEU A 71 2.62 2.84 13.22
N GLU A 72 1.94 3.52 14.14
CA GLU A 72 1.92 3.09 15.56
C GLU A 72 1.34 1.68 15.77
N VAL A 73 0.58 1.15 14.80
CA VAL A 73 0.13 -0.25 14.83
C VAL A 73 1.28 -1.25 14.99
N LEU A 74 2.48 -0.89 14.52
CA LEU A 74 3.67 -1.75 14.61
C LEU A 74 4.04 -2.08 16.06
N ASN A 75 3.67 -1.26 17.04
CA ASN A 75 3.92 -1.56 18.46
C ASN A 75 2.94 -2.58 19.07
N VAL A 76 1.85 -2.91 18.36
CA VAL A 76 0.78 -3.79 18.88
C VAL A 76 0.74 -5.10 18.13
N TYR A 77 0.77 -5.05 16.80
CA TYR A 77 0.42 -6.19 15.96
C TYR A 77 1.45 -7.34 15.96
N PRO A 78 2.77 -7.10 15.94
CA PRO A 78 3.76 -8.16 16.07
C PRO A 78 3.63 -8.93 17.38
N GLY A 79 3.42 -8.22 18.50
CA GLY A 79 3.28 -8.83 19.82
C GLY A 79 1.97 -9.59 20.02
N LYS A 80 0.84 -8.94 19.69
CA LYS A 80 -0.49 -9.47 20.01
C LYS A 80 -1.02 -10.46 18.97
N TYR A 81 -0.69 -10.26 17.70
CA TYR A 81 -1.24 -11.04 16.59
C TYR A 81 -0.18 -11.78 15.77
N LYS A 82 1.11 -11.69 16.15
CA LYS A 82 2.23 -12.32 15.44
C LYS A 82 2.34 -11.90 13.97
N LEU A 83 1.84 -10.71 13.64
CA LEU A 83 1.92 -10.13 12.31
C LEU A 83 3.20 -9.32 12.18
N THR A 84 4.10 -9.76 11.31
CA THR A 84 5.44 -9.19 11.14
C THR A 84 5.68 -8.53 9.79
N GLN A 85 4.76 -8.68 8.84
CA GLN A 85 4.85 -8.03 7.53
C GLN A 85 3.69 -7.05 7.35
N PHE A 86 4.01 -5.86 6.84
CA PHE A 86 3.05 -4.78 6.66
C PHE A 86 3.23 -4.12 5.29
N LEU A 87 2.13 -3.75 4.64
CA LEU A 87 2.12 -2.89 3.46
C LEU A 87 1.47 -1.56 3.85
N PHE A 88 2.23 -0.48 3.83
CA PHE A 88 1.74 0.86 4.12
C PHE A 88 1.63 1.67 2.83
N VAL A 89 0.41 2.06 2.47
CA VAL A 89 0.11 2.91 1.30
C VAL A 89 -0.29 4.29 1.81
N VAL A 90 0.29 5.35 1.22
CA VAL A 90 0.08 6.72 1.69
C VAL A 90 0.34 7.74 0.60
N ASP A 91 -0.46 8.80 0.52
CA ASP A 91 -0.22 9.90 -0.42
C ASP A 91 0.95 10.81 0.02
N ARG A 92 1.65 11.39 -0.96
CA ARG A 92 2.84 12.25 -0.80
C ARG A 92 2.56 13.48 0.05
N GLU A 93 1.31 13.97 0.05
CA GLU A 93 0.87 15.12 0.84
C GLU A 93 1.12 14.96 2.34
N HIS A 94 1.14 13.73 2.88
CA HIS A 94 1.46 13.47 4.29
C HIS A 94 2.93 13.74 4.65
N PHE A 95 3.79 13.85 3.65
CA PHE A 95 5.21 14.14 3.82
C PHE A 95 5.53 15.61 3.60
N LYS A 96 4.61 16.42 3.05
CA LYS A 96 4.87 17.84 2.71
C LYS A 96 6.19 17.96 1.91
N SER A 97 7.04 18.92 2.26
CA SER A 97 8.38 19.10 1.68
C SER A 97 9.47 18.22 2.33
N GLU A 98 9.11 17.33 3.26
CA GLU A 98 10.06 16.48 3.95
C GLU A 98 10.45 15.27 3.09
N ASN A 99 11.67 14.78 3.30
CA ASN A 99 12.13 13.52 2.75
C ASN A 99 11.38 12.36 3.44
N PRO A 100 10.60 11.53 2.71
CA PRO A 100 9.82 10.47 3.33
C PRO A 100 10.64 9.50 4.14
N THR A 101 11.75 9.02 3.58
CA THR A 101 12.66 8.07 4.21
C THR A 101 13.08 8.55 5.59
N LYS A 102 13.57 9.81 5.67
CA LYS A 102 13.99 10.42 6.93
C LYS A 102 12.82 10.56 7.91
N LYS A 103 11.68 11.10 7.47
CA LYS A 103 10.49 11.29 8.31
C LYS A 103 9.98 9.99 8.92
N ILE A 104 9.96 8.92 8.13
CA ILE A 104 9.51 7.60 8.57
C ILE A 104 10.49 7.00 9.55
N GLU A 105 11.79 7.05 9.25
CA GLU A 105 12.80 6.52 10.15
C GLU A 105 12.78 7.24 11.51
N GLU A 106 12.75 8.57 11.52
CA GLU A 106 12.64 9.39 12.74
C GLU A 106 11.36 9.06 13.51
N PHE A 107 10.23 8.92 12.82
CA PHE A 107 8.97 8.54 13.44
C PHE A 107 9.06 7.17 14.12
N LEU A 108 9.54 6.15 13.41
CA LEU A 108 9.66 4.78 13.94
C LEU A 108 10.61 4.74 15.14
N ARG A 109 11.79 5.36 15.04
CA ARG A 109 12.75 5.47 16.15
C ARG A 109 12.15 6.21 17.35
N GLY A 110 11.41 7.29 17.11
CA GLY A 110 10.68 8.04 18.14
C GLY A 110 9.59 7.24 18.84
N LYS A 111 9.10 6.14 18.23
CA LYS A 111 8.17 5.18 18.85
C LYS A 111 8.87 4.00 19.53
N GLY A 112 10.19 4.04 19.65
CA GLY A 112 11.00 2.98 20.26
C GLY A 112 11.23 1.77 19.34
N ILE A 113 10.95 1.89 18.04
CA ILE A 113 11.17 0.82 17.06
C ILE A 113 12.60 0.93 16.55
N ASN A 114 13.34 -0.19 16.60
CA ASN A 114 14.71 -0.20 16.09
C ASN A 114 14.71 -0.42 14.58
N VAL A 115 15.01 0.61 13.81
CA VAL A 115 15.13 0.53 12.34
C VAL A 115 16.52 -0.01 11.98
N SER A 116 16.55 -1.20 11.38
CA SER A 116 17.77 -1.90 11.00
C SER A 116 18.24 -1.50 9.60
N SER A 117 17.32 -1.34 8.65
CA SER A 117 17.64 -0.88 7.29
C SER A 117 16.44 -0.22 6.63
N VAL A 118 16.72 0.73 5.74
CA VAL A 118 15.73 1.33 4.83
C VAL A 118 16.27 1.24 3.41
N GLU A 119 15.62 0.43 2.58
CA GLU A 119 15.91 0.28 1.17
C GLU A 119 14.94 1.15 0.36
N GLN A 120 15.47 2.00 -0.52
CA GLN A 120 14.67 2.75 -1.47
C GLN A 120 14.51 1.94 -2.75
N MET A 121 13.26 1.82 -3.21
CA MET A 121 12.88 1.09 -4.42
C MET A 121 12.34 2.06 -5.47
N ASN A 122 12.05 1.54 -6.66
CA ASN A 122 11.54 2.35 -7.76
C ASN A 122 10.22 3.06 -7.41
N GLY A 123 10.00 4.25 -7.98
CA GLY A 123 8.83 5.08 -7.74
C GLY A 123 8.73 5.69 -6.33
N GLY A 124 9.78 5.63 -5.51
CA GLY A 124 9.75 6.14 -4.14
C GLY A 124 9.15 5.16 -3.12
N ALA A 125 8.95 3.90 -3.51
CA ALA A 125 8.60 2.85 -2.58
C ALA A 125 9.76 2.55 -1.62
N LEU A 126 9.45 2.07 -0.42
CA LEU A 126 10.46 1.73 0.59
C LEU A 126 10.26 0.30 1.11
N ARG A 127 11.36 -0.35 1.47
CA ARG A 127 11.35 -1.55 2.29
C ARG A 127 12.13 -1.27 3.56
N ILE A 128 11.46 -1.37 4.70
CA ILE A 128 12.03 -1.04 6.01
C ILE A 128 12.10 -2.33 6.83
N SER A 129 13.31 -2.71 7.22
CA SER A 129 13.51 -3.80 8.19
C SER A 129 13.66 -3.19 9.57
N CYS A 130 12.86 -3.63 10.53
CA CYS A 130 12.89 -3.13 11.88
C CYS A 130 12.69 -4.24 12.91
N LYS A 131 13.05 -3.94 14.16
CA LYS A 131 12.86 -4.82 15.30
C LYS A 131 11.90 -4.17 16.30
N VAL A 132 10.82 -4.88 16.60
CA VAL A 132 9.82 -4.49 17.59
C VAL A 132 9.84 -5.51 18.72
N GLY A 133 10.51 -5.18 19.82
CA GLY A 133 10.75 -6.14 20.90
C GLY A 133 11.50 -7.38 20.38
N PRO A 134 10.96 -8.61 20.54
CA PRO A 134 11.60 -9.83 20.03
C PRO A 134 11.27 -10.13 18.55
N TYR A 135 10.46 -9.31 17.88
CA TYR A 135 9.98 -9.60 16.51
C TYR A 135 10.77 -8.83 15.46
N ASP A 136 11.24 -9.54 14.45
CA ASP A 136 11.72 -8.95 13.19
C ASP A 136 10.52 -8.62 12.32
N VAL A 137 10.44 -7.36 11.90
CA VAL A 137 9.29 -6.77 11.21
C VAL A 137 9.76 -6.15 9.90
N VAL A 138 9.00 -6.38 8.83
CA VAL A 138 9.22 -5.77 7.52
C VAL A 138 8.02 -4.90 7.15
N VAL A 139 8.31 -3.64 6.82
CA VAL A 139 7.32 -2.68 6.33
C VAL A 139 7.65 -2.34 4.88
N TYR A 140 6.78 -2.78 3.97
CA TYR A 140 6.77 -2.32 2.59
C TYR A 140 5.95 -1.04 2.52
N MET A 141 6.41 -0.06 1.76
CA MET A 141 5.74 1.22 1.62
C MET A 141 5.56 1.59 0.17
N ALA A 142 4.36 2.03 -0.18
CA ALA A 142 4.03 2.66 -1.44
C ALA A 142 3.60 4.10 -1.17
N ILE A 143 4.48 5.05 -1.50
CA ILE A 143 4.16 6.48 -1.46
C ILE A 143 3.56 6.85 -2.82
N LEU A 144 2.31 7.32 -2.82
CA LEU A 144 1.57 7.71 -4.02
C LEU A 144 1.55 9.23 -4.19
N GLY A 145 1.38 9.71 -5.41
CA GLY A 145 1.55 11.09 -5.83
C GLY A 145 3.01 11.42 -6.14
N LYS A 146 3.25 11.95 -7.34
CA LYS A 146 4.55 12.55 -7.71
C LYS A 146 4.78 13.84 -6.93
N ILE A 147 3.72 14.64 -6.78
CA ILE A 147 3.69 15.91 -6.06
C ILE A 147 2.86 15.76 -4.79
N LYS A 148 1.62 15.26 -4.91
CA LYS A 148 0.64 15.34 -3.83
C LYS A 148 -0.13 14.06 -3.58
N SER A 149 -0.84 13.52 -4.58
CA SER A 149 -1.77 12.41 -4.37
C SER A 149 -1.85 11.46 -5.55
N SER A 150 -2.37 10.27 -5.27
CA SER A 150 -2.64 9.19 -6.22
C SER A 150 -3.54 9.55 -7.42
N GLU A 151 -4.21 10.71 -7.42
CA GLU A 151 -4.91 11.23 -8.60
C GLU A 151 -3.95 11.54 -9.77
N GLU A 152 -2.68 11.84 -9.49
CA GLU A 152 -1.67 12.09 -10.51
C GLU A 152 -1.35 10.83 -11.31
N GLU A 153 -1.14 9.70 -10.62
CA GLU A 153 -0.95 8.40 -11.27
C GLU A 153 -2.20 7.94 -12.02
N LEU A 154 -3.41 8.24 -11.51
CA LEU A 154 -4.65 7.94 -12.24
C LEU A 154 -4.77 8.74 -13.53
N ALA A 155 -4.43 10.03 -13.50
CA ALA A 155 -4.41 10.87 -14.70
C ALA A 155 -3.39 10.35 -15.72
N GLU A 156 -2.20 9.95 -15.27
CA GLU A 156 -1.19 9.33 -16.13
C GLU A 156 -1.67 8.01 -16.72
N LEU A 157 -2.31 7.14 -15.93
CA LEU A 157 -2.87 5.88 -16.42
C LEU A 157 -3.96 6.11 -17.48
N ILE A 158 -4.80 7.13 -17.30
CA ILE A 158 -5.78 7.53 -18.32
C ILE A 158 -5.06 7.96 -19.62
N GLY A 159 -3.98 8.71 -19.52
CA GLY A 159 -3.15 9.07 -20.67
C GLY A 159 -2.60 7.84 -21.39
N LEU A 160 -2.02 6.90 -20.65
CA LEU A 160 -1.41 5.68 -21.20
C LEU A 160 -2.42 4.69 -21.80
N GLU A 161 -3.60 4.55 -21.20
CA GLU A 161 -4.64 3.60 -21.64
C GLU A 161 -5.59 4.17 -22.68
N LEU A 162 -6.00 5.43 -22.51
CA LEU A 162 -7.07 6.06 -23.29
C LEU A 162 -6.55 7.14 -24.25
N GLY A 163 -5.27 7.51 -24.17
CA GLY A 163 -4.68 8.58 -25.00
C GLY A 163 -5.24 9.96 -24.66
N LEU A 164 -5.72 10.17 -23.44
CA LEU A 164 -6.36 11.40 -23.00
C LEU A 164 -5.51 12.12 -21.97
N GLU A 165 -5.27 13.41 -22.19
CA GLU A 165 -4.70 14.28 -21.16
C GLU A 165 -5.81 14.69 -20.18
N VAL A 166 -5.55 14.46 -18.89
CA VAL A 166 -6.51 14.74 -17.82
C VAL A 166 -5.78 15.43 -16.68
N GLU A 167 -6.37 16.51 -16.17
CA GLU A 167 -5.87 17.15 -14.96
C GLU A 167 -5.97 16.17 -13.77
N ALA A 168 -4.92 16.10 -12.94
CA ALA A 168 -4.82 15.27 -11.74
C ALA A 168 -5.75 15.75 -10.61
N ASN A 169 -7.05 15.77 -10.90
CA ASN A 169 -8.11 16.20 -10.02
C ASN A 169 -9.22 15.15 -10.01
N LYS A 170 -9.63 14.76 -8.81
CA LYS A 170 -10.67 13.75 -8.58
C LYS A 170 -11.98 13.99 -9.34
N ARG A 171 -12.43 15.24 -9.44
CA ARG A 171 -13.64 15.59 -10.19
C ARG A 171 -13.43 15.33 -11.67
N ARG A 172 -12.32 15.80 -12.23
CA ARG A 172 -12.03 15.69 -13.66
C ARG A 172 -11.81 14.25 -14.10
N ILE A 173 -11.03 13.50 -13.33
CA ILE A 173 -10.82 12.05 -13.52
C ILE A 173 -12.16 11.32 -13.56
N LYS A 174 -13.05 11.61 -12.59
CA LYS A 174 -14.39 10.99 -12.57
C LYS A 174 -15.26 11.38 -13.76
N GLU A 175 -15.21 12.64 -14.20
CA GLU A 175 -15.95 13.09 -15.38
C GLU A 175 -15.48 12.34 -16.65
N VAL A 176 -14.18 12.21 -16.84
CA VAL A 176 -13.59 11.50 -18.00
C VAL A 176 -13.92 10.01 -17.97
N LEU A 177 -13.80 9.35 -16.82
CA LEU A 177 -14.14 7.94 -16.71
C LEU A 177 -15.64 7.70 -16.91
N ARG A 178 -16.50 8.57 -16.37
CA ARG A 178 -17.96 8.48 -16.58
C ARG A 178 -18.36 8.67 -18.03
N SER A 179 -17.75 9.58 -18.78
CA SER A 179 -18.05 9.75 -20.21
C SER A 179 -17.68 8.53 -21.05
N ARG A 180 -16.82 7.64 -20.52
CA ARG A 180 -16.46 6.33 -21.08
C ARG A 180 -17.22 5.15 -20.46
N ASN A 181 -18.20 5.41 -19.59
CA ASN A 181 -18.92 4.40 -18.82
C ASN A 181 -17.99 3.47 -18.02
N MET A 182 -16.95 4.06 -17.40
CA MET A 182 -15.95 3.37 -16.58
C MET A 182 -15.88 3.96 -15.18
N ARG A 183 -15.48 3.14 -14.20
CA ARG A 183 -15.03 3.55 -12.87
C ARG A 183 -13.50 3.47 -12.78
N GLU A 184 -12.93 4.02 -11.71
CA GLU A 184 -11.48 3.93 -11.42
C GLU A 184 -11.05 2.46 -11.36
N GLU A 185 -11.83 1.63 -10.68
CA GLU A 185 -11.62 0.18 -10.58
C GLU A 185 -11.63 -0.50 -11.96
N ASP A 186 -12.52 -0.10 -12.87
CA ASP A 186 -12.63 -0.70 -14.19
C ASP A 186 -11.42 -0.32 -15.08
N LEU A 187 -10.88 0.89 -14.92
CA LEU A 187 -9.65 1.32 -15.57
C LEU A 187 -8.47 0.46 -15.11
N ILE A 188 -8.29 0.34 -13.79
CA ILE A 188 -7.19 -0.44 -13.19
C ILE A 188 -7.29 -1.91 -13.60
N ALA A 189 -8.48 -2.50 -13.56
CA ALA A 189 -8.69 -3.89 -13.93
C ALA A 189 -8.37 -4.18 -15.40
N LYS A 190 -8.62 -3.23 -16.32
CA LYS A 190 -8.45 -3.41 -17.77
C LYS A 190 -7.11 -2.90 -18.31
N ALA A 191 -6.39 -2.08 -17.54
CA ALA A 191 -5.13 -1.48 -17.98
C ALA A 191 -4.10 -2.54 -18.40
N LYS A 192 -3.17 -2.21 -19.29
CA LYS A 192 -2.04 -3.09 -19.60
C LYS A 192 -1.06 -3.09 -18.43
N ASP A 193 -0.46 -4.25 -18.12
CA ASP A 193 0.50 -4.38 -17.00
C ASP A 193 1.65 -3.37 -17.09
N LYS A 194 2.16 -3.14 -18.31
CA LYS A 194 3.22 -2.16 -18.55
C LYS A 194 2.78 -0.76 -18.12
N ASN A 195 1.61 -0.32 -18.56
CA ASN A 195 1.07 1.00 -18.27
C ASN A 195 0.72 1.16 -16.78
N LEU A 196 0.22 0.10 -16.16
CA LEU A 196 -0.03 0.08 -14.73
C LEU A 196 1.26 0.27 -13.92
N ARG A 197 2.34 -0.42 -14.31
CA ARG A 197 3.66 -0.29 -13.69
C ARG A 197 4.31 1.06 -13.92
N GLU A 198 4.07 1.63 -15.10
CA GLU A 198 4.58 2.94 -15.48
C GLU A 198 3.88 4.07 -14.72
N ALA A 199 2.55 4.02 -14.64
CA ALA A 199 1.76 5.01 -13.91
C ALA A 199 1.90 4.86 -12.39
N PHE A 200 1.97 3.64 -11.85
CA PHE A 200 2.04 3.38 -10.39
C PHE A 200 3.35 2.67 -9.99
N PRO A 201 4.52 3.29 -10.20
CA PRO A 201 5.81 2.63 -10.01
C PRO A 201 6.07 2.26 -8.54
N SER A 202 5.62 3.11 -7.61
CA SER A 202 5.76 2.90 -6.17
C SER A 202 5.00 1.66 -5.69
N LEU A 203 3.69 1.63 -5.96
CA LEU A 203 2.85 0.49 -5.59
C LEU A 203 3.29 -0.80 -6.28
N SER A 204 3.64 -0.71 -7.57
CA SER A 204 4.17 -1.84 -8.33
C SER A 204 5.43 -2.43 -7.73
N SER A 205 6.35 -1.57 -7.27
CA SER A 205 7.61 -1.99 -6.67
C SER A 205 7.38 -2.65 -5.31
N ALA A 206 6.51 -2.08 -4.48
CA ALA A 206 6.15 -2.67 -3.19
C ALA A 206 5.50 -4.05 -3.34
N LEU A 207 4.52 -4.20 -4.24
CA LEU A 207 3.85 -5.48 -4.49
C LEU A 207 4.79 -6.51 -5.14
N THR A 208 5.66 -6.08 -6.05
CA THR A 208 6.68 -6.95 -6.66
C THR A 208 7.66 -7.48 -5.62
N ARG A 209 8.14 -6.62 -4.71
CA ARG A 209 9.06 -7.05 -3.66
C ARG A 209 8.39 -8.01 -2.68
N ILE A 210 7.14 -7.74 -2.30
CA ILE A 210 6.33 -8.64 -1.48
C ILE A 210 6.27 -10.06 -2.07
N ARG A 211 6.11 -10.15 -3.39
CA ARG A 211 6.08 -11.41 -4.14
C ARG A 211 7.45 -12.10 -4.16
N GLU A 212 8.52 -11.37 -4.44
CA GLU A 212 9.87 -11.93 -4.57
C GLU A 212 10.35 -12.57 -3.25
N GLU A 213 10.09 -11.91 -2.12
CA GLU A 213 10.47 -12.42 -0.80
C GLU A 213 9.63 -13.62 -0.33
N ASP A 214 8.47 -13.85 -0.96
CA ASP A 214 7.67 -15.06 -0.76
C ASP A 214 8.31 -16.28 -1.42
N CYS A 215 8.76 -16.12 -2.67
CA CYS A 215 9.44 -17.19 -3.39
C CYS A 215 10.71 -17.67 -2.68
N SER A 216 11.42 -16.80 -1.95
CA SER A 216 12.64 -17.17 -1.20
C SER A 216 12.39 -17.96 0.08
N LEU A 217 11.15 -17.97 0.60
CA LEU A 217 10.80 -18.70 1.83
C LEU A 217 10.22 -20.09 1.56
N ASN A 218 9.87 -20.38 0.29
CA ASN A 218 9.28 -21.64 -0.18
C ASN A 218 10.18 -22.40 -1.17
N CYS A 219 11.48 -22.07 -1.26
CA CYS A 219 12.49 -22.82 -2.03
C CYS A 219 13.32 -23.72 -1.11
#